data_AF-A0A957FJ03-F1
#
_entry.id   AF-A0A957FJ03-F1
#
_cell.length_a   1.000
_cell.length_b   1.000
_cell.length_c   1.000
_cell.angle_alpha   90.00
_cell.angle_beta   90.00
_cell.angle_gamma   90.00
#
_symmetry.space_group_name_H-M   'P 1'
#
loop_
_entity.id
_entity.type
_entity.pdbx_description
1 polymer ?
#
loop_
_entity_poly.entity_id
_entity_poly.type
_entity_poly.pdbx_seq_one_letter_code
_entity_poly.pdbx_strand_id
1 'polypeptide(L)'
;MGLEIDKFEQVDSNGDDDTIDVDAFLKSARRKRKIDENELQAVLASLDDEEAEKLYNTLQAMGIDIPSEDDEDEELDLDAEEPDFGSDNAIRARIANEIIIDDDPVHTYLREIGRVQLLTSEQEVWLSTQLAASEALAQLTNLAVENGEPQPRVAAHIRNYEKLLKAWDEASTESQEIQVDLPDLSLLIAEAQTLRQTWQSSSPSYLRHYLNEGSWGLVREWIPLARRTFDIFTAFYLMPRKLSEQVSDYYVQNQRLPSLAEFEEMLPTDEDYLMDNEMKIYQTAEDAKSNLTR
;
A
#
# COMPACT_ATOMS: atom_id res chain seq x y z
N MET A 1 15.26 -17.20 3.89
CA MET A 1 15.06 -18.42 4.71
C MET A 1 13.74 -19.01 4.27
N GLY A 2 13.77 -20.11 3.51
CA GLY A 2 12.58 -20.62 2.83
C GLY A 2 11.45 -20.85 3.81
N LEU A 3 10.24 -20.42 3.44
CA LEU A 3 9.04 -21.01 4.01
C LEU A 3 9.06 -22.46 3.52
N GLU A 4 9.63 -23.34 4.34
CA GLU A 4 9.30 -24.75 4.29
C GLU A 4 7.78 -24.82 4.42
N ILE A 5 7.13 -24.99 3.27
CA ILE A 5 5.84 -25.66 3.24
C ILE A 5 6.19 -27.05 3.74
N ASP A 6 5.95 -27.29 5.04
CA ASP A 6 6.06 -28.63 5.60
C ASP A 6 5.26 -29.54 4.67
N LYS A 7 5.97 -30.48 4.04
CA LYS A 7 5.32 -31.51 3.24
C LYS A 7 4.38 -32.24 4.18
N PHE A 8 3.08 -32.12 3.97
CA PHE A 8 2.13 -33.05 4.54
C PHE A 8 2.59 -34.46 4.11
N GLU A 9 2.87 -35.32 5.08
CA GLU A 9 3.22 -36.71 4.80
C GLU A 9 2.05 -37.34 4.04
N GLN A 10 2.36 -38.07 2.99
CA GLN A 10 1.36 -38.88 2.29
C GLN A 10 0.81 -39.90 3.28
N VAL A 11 -0.43 -39.71 3.70
CA VAL A 11 -1.18 -40.73 4.44
C VAL A 11 -1.99 -41.51 3.42
N ASP A 12 -1.61 -42.77 3.22
CA ASP A 12 -2.41 -43.74 2.46
C ASP A 12 -3.78 -43.89 3.16
N SER A 13 -4.84 -43.48 2.49
CA SER A 13 -6.21 -43.78 2.90
C SER A 13 -6.46 -45.29 2.80
N ASN A 14 -6.78 -45.92 3.92
CA ASN A 14 -7.52 -47.17 3.88
C ASN A 14 -8.97 -46.87 3.49
N GLY A 15 -9.32 -47.12 2.23
CA GLY A 15 -10.69 -47.38 1.78
C GLY A 15 -11.42 -46.22 1.11
N ASP A 16 -11.62 -46.40 -0.19
CA ASP A 16 -12.64 -45.82 -1.08
C ASP A 16 -12.61 -44.31 -1.40
N ASP A 17 -11.92 -44.02 -2.51
CA ASP A 17 -12.33 -43.16 -3.66
C ASP A 17 -12.89 -41.76 -3.37
N ASP A 18 -12.05 -40.89 -2.83
CA ASP A 18 -11.82 -39.52 -3.34
C ASP A 18 -10.62 -38.93 -2.56
N THR A 19 -9.41 -39.09 -3.09
CA THR A 19 -8.21 -38.49 -2.48
C THR A 19 -8.27 -36.98 -2.70
N ILE A 20 -8.73 -36.24 -1.70
CA ILE A 20 -8.72 -34.78 -1.73
C ILE A 20 -7.28 -34.32 -1.48
N ASP A 21 -6.62 -33.89 -2.54
CA ASP A 21 -5.25 -33.38 -2.48
C ASP A 21 -5.22 -32.00 -1.79
N VAL A 22 -4.82 -32.00 -0.51
CA VAL A 22 -4.70 -30.80 0.34
C VAL A 22 -3.81 -29.73 -0.31
N ASP A 23 -2.75 -30.13 -1.02
CA ASP A 23 -1.87 -29.20 -1.74
C ASP A 23 -2.56 -28.56 -2.95
N ALA A 24 -3.48 -29.28 -3.60
CA ALA A 24 -4.29 -28.74 -4.69
C ALA A 24 -5.33 -27.72 -4.17
N PHE A 25 -5.93 -27.99 -3.00
CA PHE A 25 -6.84 -27.09 -2.32
C PHE A 25 -6.13 -25.80 -1.85
N LEU A 26 -4.95 -25.90 -1.23
CA LEU A 26 -4.18 -24.71 -0.84
C LEU A 26 -3.80 -23.83 -2.04
N LYS A 27 -3.49 -24.43 -3.21
CA LYS A 27 -3.23 -23.69 -4.45
C LYS A 27 -4.48 -23.01 -5.01
N SER A 28 -5.65 -23.66 -4.93
CA SER A 28 -6.91 -23.07 -5.39
C SER A 28 -7.37 -21.92 -4.47
N ALA A 29 -7.25 -22.11 -3.16
CA ALA A 29 -7.55 -21.12 -2.12
C ALA A 29 -6.63 -19.89 -2.23
N ARG A 30 -5.32 -20.10 -2.44
CA ARG A 30 -4.35 -19.02 -2.69
C ARG A 30 -4.71 -18.17 -3.91
N ARG A 31 -5.26 -18.79 -4.97
CA ARG A 31 -5.64 -18.07 -6.20
C ARG A 31 -6.92 -17.27 -6.04
N LYS A 32 -7.87 -17.74 -5.22
CA LYS A 32 -9.20 -17.13 -5.07
C LYS A 32 -9.30 -16.15 -3.89
N ARG A 33 -8.37 -16.18 -2.91
CA ARG A 33 -8.42 -15.39 -1.65
C ARG A 33 -9.72 -15.55 -0.83
N LYS A 34 -10.58 -16.51 -1.20
CA LYS A 34 -11.79 -16.93 -0.49
C LYS A 34 -11.85 -18.46 -0.53
N ILE A 35 -12.28 -19.06 0.57
CA ILE A 35 -12.49 -20.50 0.70
C ILE A 35 -13.98 -20.78 0.56
N ASP A 36 -14.32 -21.86 -0.15
CA ASP A 36 -15.68 -22.41 -0.16
C ASP A 36 -15.83 -23.33 1.05
N GLU A 37 -16.81 -23.03 1.92
CA GLU A 37 -17.03 -23.74 3.19
C GLU A 37 -17.27 -25.24 2.98
N ASN A 38 -17.95 -25.61 1.88
CA ASN A 38 -18.21 -27.01 1.53
C ASN A 38 -16.93 -27.77 1.15
N GLU A 39 -15.98 -27.10 0.49
CA GLU A 39 -14.68 -27.69 0.15
C GLU A 39 -13.79 -27.81 1.40
N LEU A 40 -13.84 -26.83 2.31
CA LEU A 40 -13.10 -26.86 3.57
C LEU A 40 -13.59 -28.00 4.49
N GLN A 41 -14.90 -28.17 4.64
CA GLN A 41 -15.47 -29.25 5.45
C GLN A 41 -15.13 -30.64 4.88
N ALA A 42 -15.11 -30.80 3.56
CA ALA A 42 -14.72 -32.05 2.92
C ALA A 42 -13.24 -32.40 3.17
N VAL A 43 -12.35 -31.40 3.12
CA VAL A 43 -10.92 -31.58 3.45
C VAL A 43 -10.75 -31.90 4.94
N LEU A 44 -11.42 -31.15 5.83
CA LEU A 44 -11.34 -31.36 7.28
C LEU A 44 -11.88 -32.72 7.72
N ALA A 45 -12.93 -33.24 7.07
CA ALA A 45 -13.48 -34.56 7.37
C ALA A 45 -12.52 -35.72 7.05
N SER A 46 -11.49 -35.46 6.24
CA SER A 46 -10.46 -36.43 5.86
C SER A 46 -9.17 -36.33 6.69
N LEU A 47 -9.07 -35.36 7.59
CA LEU A 47 -7.86 -35.05 8.37
C LEU A 47 -8.07 -35.33 9.86
N ASP A 48 -7.00 -35.72 10.55
CA ASP A 48 -6.99 -35.85 12.01
C ASP A 48 -6.92 -34.46 12.69
N ASP A 49 -7.33 -34.36 13.97
CA ASP A 49 -7.41 -33.09 14.73
C ASP A 49 -6.09 -32.27 14.70
N GLU A 50 -4.93 -32.94 14.78
CA GLU A 50 -3.61 -32.28 14.71
C GLU A 50 -3.29 -31.74 13.30
N GLU A 51 -3.83 -32.36 12.25
CA GLU A 51 -3.62 -31.96 10.86
C GLU A 51 -4.59 -30.85 10.45
N ALA A 52 -5.83 -30.90 10.95
CA ALA A 52 -6.80 -29.82 10.86
C ALA A 52 -6.23 -28.53 11.48
N GLU A 53 -5.66 -28.59 12.68
CA GLU A 53 -5.06 -27.41 13.33
C GLU A 53 -3.89 -26.83 12.50
N LYS A 54 -3.09 -27.67 11.85
CA LYS A 54 -2.05 -27.22 10.91
C LYS A 54 -2.63 -26.58 9.65
N LEU A 55 -3.71 -27.10 9.09
CA LEU A 55 -4.40 -26.51 7.95
C LEU A 55 -4.95 -25.11 8.30
N TYR A 56 -5.59 -24.97 9.46
CA TYR A 56 -6.07 -23.67 9.95
C TYR A 56 -4.93 -22.67 10.12
N ASN A 57 -3.83 -23.08 10.77
CA ASN A 57 -2.66 -22.23 10.96
C ASN A 57 -2.00 -21.82 9.63
N THR A 58 -1.96 -22.72 8.65
CA THR A 58 -1.37 -22.41 7.33
C THR A 58 -2.26 -21.50 6.50
N LEU A 59 -3.59 -21.70 6.52
CA LEU A 59 -4.56 -20.81 5.86
C LEU A 59 -4.55 -19.40 6.48
N GLN A 60 -4.48 -19.30 7.81
CA GLN A 60 -4.36 -18.03 8.53
C GLN A 60 -3.02 -17.34 8.25
N ALA A 61 -1.91 -18.08 8.23
CA ALA A 61 -0.60 -17.55 7.85
C ALA A 61 -0.54 -17.07 6.39
N MET A 62 -1.40 -17.62 5.52
CA MET A 62 -1.57 -17.18 4.13
C MET A 62 -2.53 -16.00 3.97
N GLY A 63 -3.13 -15.50 5.06
CA GLY A 63 -4.05 -14.36 5.05
C GLY A 63 -5.38 -14.66 4.35
N ILE A 64 -5.82 -15.92 4.38
CA ILE A 64 -7.09 -16.36 3.82
C ILE A 64 -8.11 -16.38 4.95
N ASP A 65 -9.19 -15.61 4.80
CA ASP A 65 -10.26 -15.52 5.78
C ASP A 65 -11.04 -16.84 5.80
N ILE A 66 -11.11 -17.48 6.97
CA ILE A 66 -11.85 -18.72 7.16
C ILE A 66 -13.14 -18.32 7.87
N PRO A 67 -14.32 -18.51 7.25
CA PRO A 67 -15.57 -18.20 7.92
C PRO A 67 -15.70 -19.07 9.17
N SER A 68 -15.82 -18.42 10.33
CA SER A 68 -16.16 -19.08 11.59
C SER A 68 -17.64 -19.45 11.56
N GLU A 69 -18.05 -20.58 12.15
CA GLU A 69 -19.48 -20.83 12.41
C GLU A 69 -20.13 -19.76 13.34
N ASP A 70 -19.31 -18.93 14.01
CA ASP A 70 -19.76 -17.78 14.82
C ASP A 70 -19.86 -16.47 14.01
N ASP A 71 -19.42 -16.47 12.75
CA ASP A 71 -19.65 -15.38 11.81
C ASP A 71 -20.85 -15.79 10.93
N GLU A 72 -22.03 -15.86 11.56
CA GLU A 72 -23.25 -15.51 10.84
C GLU A 72 -23.07 -14.06 10.38
N ASP A 73 -22.48 -13.90 9.20
CA ASP A 73 -22.72 -12.74 8.36
C ASP A 73 -24.25 -12.59 8.32
N GLU A 74 -24.77 -11.67 9.13
CA GLU A 74 -26.03 -11.00 8.86
C GLU A 74 -25.88 -10.34 7.48
N GLU A 75 -26.01 -11.13 6.41
CA GLU A 75 -26.61 -10.66 5.18
C GLU A 75 -27.99 -10.14 5.59
N LEU A 76 -28.05 -8.85 5.95
CA LEU A 76 -29.28 -8.08 5.99
C LEU A 76 -29.80 -8.03 4.55
N ASP A 77 -30.53 -9.07 4.19
CA ASP A 77 -31.35 -9.21 3.01
C ASP A 77 -32.40 -8.07 3.04
N LEU A 78 -32.11 -6.99 2.33
CA LEU A 78 -32.97 -5.80 2.23
C LEU A 78 -34.19 -6.03 1.30
N ASP A 79 -34.76 -7.23 1.29
CA ASP A 79 -35.95 -7.56 0.49
C ASP A 79 -36.99 -8.44 1.22
N ALA A 80 -37.02 -8.38 2.56
CA ALA A 80 -38.14 -8.91 3.34
C ALA A 80 -39.27 -7.87 3.48
N GLU A 81 -40.44 -8.21 2.92
CA GLU A 81 -41.71 -7.47 3.06
C GLU A 81 -41.95 -6.97 4.49
N GLU A 82 -42.15 -5.65 4.64
CA GLU A 82 -42.47 -5.01 5.92
C GLU A 82 -43.71 -5.64 6.58
N PRO A 83 -43.64 -6.10 7.85
CA PRO A 83 -44.84 -6.29 8.63
C PRO A 83 -45.35 -4.91 9.08
N ASP A 84 -46.57 -4.58 8.66
CA ASP A 84 -47.36 -3.42 9.09
C ASP A 84 -47.53 -3.41 10.62
N PHE A 85 -46.60 -2.74 11.32
CA PHE A 85 -46.77 -2.29 12.69
C PHE A 85 -47.24 -0.84 12.68
N GLY A 86 -48.54 -0.69 12.47
CA GLY A 86 -49.24 0.56 12.69
C GLY A 86 -48.99 1.14 14.08
N SER A 87 -48.65 2.44 14.09
CA SER A 87 -48.71 3.36 15.24
C SER A 87 -47.69 3.15 16.37
N ASP A 88 -46.42 3.45 16.12
CA ASP A 88 -45.49 3.78 17.22
C ASP A 88 -44.41 4.85 16.89
N ASN A 89 -44.74 5.77 15.97
CA ASN A 89 -43.89 6.93 15.68
C ASN A 89 -43.75 7.89 16.88
N ALA A 90 -44.70 7.85 17.82
CA ALA A 90 -44.64 8.64 19.05
C ALA A 90 -43.66 8.05 20.08
N ILE A 91 -43.50 6.73 20.15
CA ILE A 91 -42.58 6.09 21.11
C ILE A 91 -41.14 6.16 20.59
N ARG A 92 -40.90 5.98 19.28
CA ARG A 92 -39.57 6.21 18.68
C ARG A 92 -39.10 7.67 18.81
N ALA A 93 -39.99 8.64 18.56
CA ALA A 93 -39.68 10.06 18.76
C ALA A 93 -39.44 10.41 20.24
N ARG A 94 -40.09 9.69 21.16
CA ARG A 94 -39.93 9.90 22.60
C ARG A 94 -38.65 9.25 23.16
N ILE A 95 -38.29 8.05 22.68
CA ILE A 95 -37.00 7.41 22.98
C ILE A 95 -35.83 8.21 22.37
N ALA A 96 -36.00 8.74 21.15
CA ALA A 96 -35.00 9.62 20.52
C ALA A 96 -34.85 10.98 21.25
N ASN A 97 -35.91 11.48 21.90
CA ASN A 97 -35.86 12.71 22.70
C ASN A 97 -35.45 12.49 24.17
N GLU A 98 -35.63 11.30 24.76
CA GLU A 98 -35.23 10.98 26.14
C GLU A 98 -33.80 10.42 26.26
N ILE A 99 -33.16 10.04 25.15
CA ILE A 99 -31.71 9.72 25.09
C ILE A 99 -30.96 10.90 24.43
N ILE A 100 -31.23 12.13 24.87
CA ILE A 100 -30.25 13.22 24.74
C ILE A 100 -29.38 13.12 25.99
N ILE A 101 -28.48 12.14 26.00
CA ILE A 101 -27.33 12.14 26.89
C ILE A 101 -26.27 13.01 26.19
N ASP A 102 -26.51 14.33 26.19
CA ASP A 102 -25.65 15.31 25.50
C ASP A 102 -24.28 15.52 26.19
N ASP A 103 -24.01 14.81 27.29
CA ASP A 103 -22.85 15.00 28.15
C ASP A 103 -22.05 13.70 28.39
N ASP A 104 -22.28 12.64 27.62
CA ASP A 104 -21.39 11.47 27.67
C ASP A 104 -20.16 11.74 26.78
N PRO A 105 -18.95 11.93 27.36
CA PRO A 105 -17.73 12.10 26.60
C PRO A 105 -17.45 10.89 25.71
N VAL A 106 -17.95 9.69 26.06
CA VAL A 106 -17.84 8.50 25.23
C VAL A 106 -18.69 8.62 23.98
N HIS A 107 -19.95 9.03 24.08
CA HIS A 107 -20.79 9.26 22.89
C HIS A 107 -20.29 10.40 22.01
N THR A 108 -19.69 11.44 22.60
CA THR A 108 -19.03 12.51 21.84
C THR A 108 -17.80 11.97 21.12
N TYR A 109 -16.94 11.20 21.81
CA TYR A 109 -15.76 10.57 21.24
C TYR A 109 -16.12 9.55 20.14
N LEU A 110 -17.10 8.67 20.36
CA LEU A 110 -17.58 7.70 19.38
C LEU A 110 -18.16 8.38 18.11
N ARG A 111 -18.86 9.50 18.30
CA ARG A 111 -19.37 10.32 17.20
C ARG A 111 -18.24 11.05 16.47
N GLU A 112 -17.17 11.43 17.16
CA GLU A 112 -15.99 12.07 16.57
C GLU A 112 -15.12 11.06 15.81
N ILE A 113 -14.83 9.88 16.35
CA ILE A 113 -14.06 8.82 15.65
C ILE A 113 -14.85 8.24 14.46
N GLY A 114 -16.17 8.10 14.58
CA GLY A 114 -17.01 7.60 13.48
C GLY A 114 -17.19 8.58 12.32
N ARG A 115 -16.71 9.83 12.46
CA ARG A 115 -16.70 10.83 11.38
C ARG A 115 -15.42 10.82 10.57
N VAL A 116 -14.35 10.21 11.07
CA VAL A 116 -13.06 10.14 10.39
C VAL A 116 -13.04 8.89 9.52
N GLN A 117 -13.02 9.06 8.21
CA GLN A 117 -12.83 7.94 7.29
C GLN A 117 -11.44 7.34 7.54
N LEU A 118 -11.39 6.04 7.82
CA LEU A 118 -10.13 5.33 7.99
C LEU A 118 -9.32 5.39 6.70
N LEU A 119 -8.01 5.61 6.85
CA LEU A 119 -7.09 5.57 5.74
C LEU A 119 -6.95 4.12 5.26
N THR A 120 -6.98 3.94 3.94
CA THR A 120 -6.50 2.69 3.36
C THR A 120 -4.98 2.64 3.46
N SER A 121 -4.39 1.45 3.47
CA SER A 121 -2.93 1.35 3.58
C SER A 121 -2.17 1.91 2.36
N GLU A 122 -2.85 2.18 1.22
CA GLU A 122 -2.25 2.93 0.11
C GLU A 122 -2.11 4.40 0.46
N GLN A 123 -3.17 4.97 1.05
CA GLN A 123 -3.18 6.36 1.51
C GLN A 123 -2.13 6.58 2.61
N GLU A 124 -1.97 5.65 3.54
CA GLU A 124 -0.92 5.73 4.56
C GLU A 124 0.49 5.81 3.94
N VAL A 125 0.78 4.97 2.94
CA VAL A 125 2.06 4.97 2.21
C VAL A 125 2.26 6.29 1.47
N TRP A 126 1.23 6.78 0.80
CA TRP A 126 1.27 8.05 0.08
C TRP A 126 1.52 9.25 1.00
N LEU A 127 0.75 9.37 2.09
CA LEU A 127 0.93 10.44 3.07
C LEU A 127 2.31 10.37 3.74
N SER A 128 2.78 9.16 4.06
CA SER A 128 4.13 8.95 4.59
C SER A 128 5.21 9.37 3.59
N THR A 129 4.99 9.11 2.29
CA THR A 129 5.91 9.56 1.23
C THR A 129 5.95 11.09 1.13
N GLN A 130 4.80 11.77 1.24
CA GLN A 130 4.74 13.24 1.21
C GLN A 130 5.56 13.86 2.36
N LEU A 131 5.46 13.29 3.57
CA LEU A 131 6.28 13.69 4.71
C LEU A 131 7.78 13.46 4.45
N ALA A 132 8.14 12.23 4.09
CA ALA A 132 9.53 11.84 3.84
C ALA A 132 10.17 12.69 2.74
N ALA A 133 9.42 13.00 1.68
CA ALA A 133 9.87 13.85 0.59
C ALA A 133 10.19 15.27 1.07
N SER A 134 9.32 15.88 1.88
CA SER A 134 9.55 17.25 2.39
C SER A 134 10.82 17.32 3.24
N GLU A 135 11.05 16.31 4.07
CA GLU A 135 12.25 16.21 4.90
C GLU A 135 13.49 16.00 4.03
N ALA A 136 13.41 15.11 3.04
CA ALA A 136 14.51 14.82 2.12
C ALA A 136 14.91 16.06 1.31
N LEU A 137 13.95 16.83 0.80
CA LEU A 137 14.22 18.05 0.08
C LEU A 137 14.84 19.12 0.99
N ALA A 138 14.28 19.32 2.18
CA ALA A 138 14.81 20.27 3.15
C ALA A 138 16.28 19.96 3.49
N GLN A 139 16.60 18.68 3.72
CA GLN A 139 17.97 18.24 3.95
C GLN A 139 18.88 18.54 2.76
N LEU A 140 18.46 18.24 1.54
CA LEU A 140 19.25 18.49 0.32
C LEU A 140 19.49 19.99 0.08
N THR A 141 18.46 20.82 0.26
CA THR A 141 18.57 22.28 0.13
C THR A 141 19.49 22.86 1.21
N ASN A 142 19.35 22.43 2.47
CA ASN A 142 20.21 22.90 3.56
C ASN A 142 21.68 22.52 3.32
N LEU A 143 21.96 21.29 2.87
CA LEU A 143 23.30 20.88 2.51
C LEU A 143 23.91 21.74 1.40
N ALA A 144 23.11 22.13 0.40
CA ALA A 144 23.55 23.03 -0.67
C ALA A 144 23.87 24.44 -0.14
N VAL A 145 23.06 24.96 0.79
CA VAL A 145 23.32 26.24 1.48
C VAL A 145 24.59 26.18 2.31
N GLU A 146 24.79 25.10 3.09
CA GLU A 146 25.97 24.89 3.93
C GLU A 146 27.27 24.81 3.09
N ASN A 147 27.18 24.20 1.91
CA ASN A 147 28.28 24.14 0.95
C ASN A 147 28.54 25.47 0.22
N GLY A 148 27.72 26.49 0.43
CA GLY A 148 27.87 27.82 -0.16
C GLY A 148 27.57 27.86 -1.66
N GLU A 149 26.67 27.00 -2.14
CA GLU A 149 26.35 26.92 -3.56
C GLU A 149 25.50 28.10 -4.02
N PRO A 150 25.76 28.62 -5.25
CA PRO A 150 25.11 29.82 -5.74
C PRO A 150 23.61 29.64 -5.97
N GLN A 151 23.16 28.41 -6.26
CA GLN A 151 21.77 28.04 -6.48
C GLN A 151 21.40 26.79 -5.67
N PRO A 152 21.04 26.93 -4.38
CA PRO A 152 20.84 25.79 -3.50
C PRO A 152 19.75 24.82 -3.95
N ARG A 153 18.66 25.34 -4.56
CA ARG A 153 17.54 24.52 -5.04
C ARG A 153 17.88 23.70 -6.26
N VAL A 154 18.58 24.30 -7.22
CA VAL A 154 19.08 23.61 -8.41
C VAL A 154 19.99 22.47 -7.97
N ALA A 155 20.94 22.75 -7.08
CA ALA A 155 21.86 21.74 -6.60
C ALA A 155 21.19 20.66 -5.73
N ALA A 156 20.13 20.99 -4.98
CA ALA A 156 19.32 20.00 -4.28
C ALA A 156 18.65 19.02 -5.27
N HIS A 157 18.12 19.51 -6.39
CA HIS A 157 17.54 18.66 -7.42
C HIS A 157 18.58 17.81 -8.16
N ILE A 158 19.77 18.36 -8.44
CA ILE A 158 20.89 17.59 -9.01
C ILE A 158 21.26 16.44 -8.07
N ARG A 159 21.47 16.73 -6.77
CA ARG A 159 21.79 15.69 -5.77
C ARG A 159 20.67 14.67 -5.59
N ASN A 160 19.41 15.10 -5.65
CA ASN A 160 18.27 14.19 -5.64
C ASN A 160 18.35 13.20 -6.81
N TYR A 161 18.70 13.70 -8.00
CA TYR A 161 18.86 12.87 -9.19
C TYR A 161 20.06 11.93 -9.10
N GLU A 162 21.20 12.39 -8.57
CA GLU A 162 22.35 11.52 -8.28
C GLU A 162 21.98 10.36 -7.34
N LYS A 163 21.22 10.66 -6.27
CA LYS A 163 20.69 9.65 -5.35
C LYS A 163 19.76 8.68 -6.06
N LEU A 164 18.91 9.16 -6.96
CA LEU A 164 18.01 8.33 -7.77
C LEU A 164 18.78 7.35 -8.65
N LEU A 165 19.77 7.84 -9.41
CA LEU A 165 20.61 7.00 -10.26
C LEU A 165 21.31 5.92 -9.45
N LYS A 166 21.90 6.30 -8.31
CA LYS A 166 22.54 5.34 -7.40
C LYS A 166 21.54 4.31 -6.85
N ALA A 167 20.35 4.75 -6.43
CA ALA A 167 19.32 3.86 -5.92
C ALA A 167 18.81 2.90 -7.01
N TRP A 168 18.75 3.34 -8.27
CA TRP A 168 18.40 2.49 -9.41
C TRP A 168 19.47 1.42 -9.70
N ASP A 169 20.75 1.79 -9.67
CA ASP A 169 21.85 0.83 -9.84
C ASP A 169 21.88 -0.20 -8.69
N GLU A 170 21.67 0.26 -7.45
CA GLU A 170 21.55 -0.61 -6.27
C GLU A 170 20.33 -1.53 -6.38
N ALA A 171 19.16 -0.99 -6.76
CA ALA A 171 17.95 -1.77 -6.97
C ALA A 171 18.13 -2.84 -8.05
N SER A 172 18.85 -2.54 -9.15
CA SER A 172 19.18 -3.54 -10.18
C SER A 172 20.07 -4.66 -9.64
N THR A 173 20.94 -4.38 -8.69
CA THR A 173 21.78 -5.41 -8.07
C THR A 173 20.93 -6.28 -7.13
N GLU A 174 20.12 -5.65 -6.28
CA GLU A 174 19.24 -6.32 -5.32
C GLU A 174 18.16 -7.17 -6.03
N SER A 175 17.60 -6.69 -7.13
CA SER A 175 16.64 -7.44 -7.97
C SER A 175 17.27 -8.70 -8.58
N GLN A 176 18.54 -8.65 -8.98
CA GLN A 176 19.26 -9.82 -9.50
C GLN A 176 19.54 -10.86 -8.40
N GLU A 177 19.84 -10.42 -7.17
CA GLU A 177 20.06 -11.31 -6.04
C GLU A 177 18.81 -12.10 -5.66
N ILE A 178 17.63 -11.47 -5.77
CA ILE A 178 16.34 -12.05 -5.41
C ILE A 178 15.63 -12.70 -6.62
N GLN A 179 16.16 -12.52 -7.84
CA GLN A 179 15.61 -12.99 -9.12
C GLN A 179 14.21 -12.46 -9.42
N VAL A 180 14.05 -11.14 -9.30
CA VAL A 180 12.78 -10.43 -9.47
C VAL A 180 12.94 -9.41 -10.59
N ASP A 181 11.90 -9.19 -11.39
CA ASP A 181 11.90 -8.12 -12.38
C ASP A 181 11.94 -6.73 -11.72
N LEU A 182 12.57 -5.77 -12.40
CA LEU A 182 12.64 -4.38 -11.93
C LEU A 182 11.28 -3.68 -12.04
N PRO A 183 11.01 -2.68 -11.19
CA PRO A 183 9.79 -1.90 -11.28
C PRO A 183 9.81 -1.03 -12.54
N ASP A 184 8.63 -0.84 -13.15
CA ASP A 184 8.45 0.05 -14.28
C ASP A 184 8.51 1.51 -13.80
N LEU A 185 9.59 2.19 -14.20
CA LEU A 185 9.84 3.57 -13.82
C LEU A 185 8.78 4.53 -14.37
N SER A 186 8.20 4.26 -15.55
CA SER A 186 7.16 5.12 -16.12
C SER A 186 5.89 5.09 -15.27
N LEU A 187 5.54 3.92 -14.72
CA LEU A 187 4.39 3.77 -13.82
C LEU A 187 4.67 4.42 -12.46
N LEU A 188 5.88 4.27 -11.90
CA LEU A 188 6.28 4.97 -10.67
C LEU A 188 6.26 6.49 -10.84
N ILE A 189 6.77 7.01 -11.96
CA ILE A 189 6.71 8.44 -12.27
C ILE A 189 5.26 8.92 -12.35
N ALA A 190 4.39 8.19 -13.06
CA ALA A 190 2.99 8.54 -13.21
C ALA A 190 2.25 8.55 -11.86
N GLU A 191 2.49 7.56 -11.00
CA GLU A 191 1.93 7.50 -9.65
C GLU A 191 2.44 8.67 -8.78
N ALA A 192 3.74 8.95 -8.79
CA ALA A 192 4.33 10.06 -8.02
C ALA A 192 3.74 11.43 -8.44
N GLN A 193 3.53 11.64 -9.74
CA GLN A 193 2.92 12.87 -10.26
C GLN A 193 1.39 12.92 -10.04
N THR A 194 0.73 11.77 -9.89
CA THR A 194 -0.67 11.71 -9.45
C THR A 194 -0.79 12.09 -7.98
N LEU A 195 0.12 11.59 -7.13
CA LEU A 195 0.19 11.91 -5.70
C LEU A 195 0.42 13.41 -5.45
N ARG A 196 1.13 14.10 -6.36
CA ARG A 196 1.29 15.56 -6.34
C ARG A 196 -0.03 16.33 -6.52
N GLN A 197 -1.06 15.70 -7.08
CA GLN A 197 -2.36 16.31 -7.33
C GLN A 197 -3.37 15.92 -6.26
N THR A 198 -3.40 14.64 -5.89
CA THR A 198 -4.31 14.12 -4.86
C THR A 198 -3.79 12.84 -4.24
N TRP A 199 -3.96 12.69 -2.93
CA TRP A 199 -3.76 11.43 -2.21
C TRP A 199 -5.06 10.62 -2.08
N GLN A 200 -6.22 11.21 -2.41
CA GLN A 200 -7.54 10.56 -2.34
C GLN A 200 -7.93 9.89 -3.67
N SER A 201 -6.94 9.48 -4.45
CA SER A 201 -7.20 8.76 -5.70
C SER A 201 -7.84 7.41 -5.41
N SER A 202 -8.81 7.01 -6.23
CA SER A 202 -9.36 5.64 -6.24
C SER A 202 -8.56 4.69 -7.13
N SER A 203 -7.54 5.19 -7.84
CA SER A 203 -6.64 4.36 -8.62
C SER A 203 -5.69 3.59 -7.70
N PRO A 204 -5.46 2.29 -7.95
CA PRO A 204 -4.56 1.47 -7.13
C PRO A 204 -3.12 1.96 -7.21
N SER A 205 -2.36 1.77 -6.13
CA SER A 205 -0.93 2.09 -6.08
C SER A 205 -0.10 1.05 -6.85
N TYR A 206 0.63 1.50 -7.88
CA TYR A 206 1.54 0.64 -8.63
C TYR A 206 2.72 0.19 -7.75
N LEU A 207 3.33 1.13 -7.02
CA LEU A 207 4.40 0.86 -6.07
C LEU A 207 4.02 -0.25 -5.10
N ARG A 208 2.83 -0.15 -4.50
CA ARG A 208 2.35 -1.15 -3.55
C ARG A 208 2.08 -2.49 -4.23
N HIS A 209 1.47 -2.48 -5.41
CA HIS A 209 1.23 -3.71 -6.18
C HIS A 209 2.52 -4.46 -6.46
N TYR A 210 3.53 -3.76 -7.00
CA TYR A 210 4.85 -4.31 -7.28
C TYR A 210 5.50 -4.94 -6.03
N LEU A 211 5.47 -4.24 -4.89
CA LEU A 211 6.04 -4.76 -3.65
C LEU A 211 5.27 -5.98 -3.12
N ASN A 212 3.93 -5.96 -3.19
CA ASN A 212 3.09 -7.05 -2.71
C ASN A 212 3.22 -8.31 -3.57
N GLU A 213 3.26 -8.19 -4.90
CA GLU A 213 3.59 -9.31 -5.80
C GLU A 213 4.96 -9.89 -5.48
N GLY A 214 5.87 -9.02 -5.06
CA GLY A 214 7.20 -9.36 -4.61
C GLY A 214 7.30 -10.18 -3.32
N SER A 215 6.24 -10.39 -2.54
CA SER A 215 6.38 -10.93 -1.16
C SER A 215 7.10 -9.97 -0.19
N TRP A 216 7.08 -8.66 -0.46
CA TRP A 216 7.48 -7.64 0.51
C TRP A 216 6.67 -7.80 1.81
N GLY A 217 7.35 -7.74 2.96
CA GLY A 217 6.76 -7.96 4.28
C GLY A 217 6.81 -9.42 4.77
N LEU A 218 6.94 -10.39 3.85
CA LEU A 218 7.07 -11.81 4.18
C LEU A 218 8.53 -12.27 4.17
N VAL A 219 9.32 -11.73 3.24
CA VAL A 219 10.71 -12.15 2.98
C VAL A 219 11.67 -11.01 3.33
N ARG A 220 12.70 -11.28 4.15
CA ARG A 220 13.65 -10.25 4.61
C ARG A 220 14.56 -9.76 3.50
N GLU A 221 14.83 -10.63 2.54
CA GLU A 221 15.65 -10.38 1.36
C GLU A 221 15.06 -9.24 0.50
N TRP A 222 13.75 -8.97 0.60
CA TRP A 222 13.07 -7.86 -0.09
C TRP A 222 13.25 -6.49 0.56
N ILE A 223 13.71 -6.43 1.82
CA ILE A 223 13.82 -5.17 2.56
C ILE A 223 14.72 -4.14 1.84
N PRO A 224 15.92 -4.51 1.34
CA PRO A 224 16.76 -3.59 0.57
C PRO A 224 16.04 -3.06 -0.67
N LEU A 225 15.51 -3.96 -1.52
CA LEU A 225 14.85 -3.60 -2.78
C LEU A 225 13.64 -2.69 -2.55
N ALA A 226 12.82 -3.00 -1.55
CA ALA A 226 11.69 -2.16 -1.18
C ALA A 226 12.15 -0.76 -0.77
N ARG A 227 13.18 -0.65 0.06
CA ARG A 227 13.75 0.64 0.47
C ARG A 227 14.24 1.44 -0.74
N ARG A 228 14.96 0.82 -1.68
CA ARG A 228 15.41 1.50 -2.91
C ARG A 228 14.25 1.96 -3.77
N THR A 229 13.21 1.13 -3.87
CA THR A 229 12.01 1.48 -4.62
C THR A 229 11.30 2.69 -4.00
N PHE A 230 11.22 2.79 -2.67
CA PHE A 230 10.72 3.99 -1.99
C PHE A 230 11.61 5.21 -2.18
N ASP A 231 12.95 5.04 -2.15
CA ASP A 231 13.89 6.12 -2.40
C ASP A 231 13.71 6.68 -3.84
N ILE A 232 13.58 5.79 -4.83
CA ILE A 232 13.32 6.13 -6.24
C ILE A 232 11.98 6.85 -6.37
N PHE A 233 10.92 6.31 -5.78
CA PHE A 233 9.58 6.91 -5.83
C PHE A 233 9.56 8.30 -5.20
N THR A 234 10.20 8.46 -4.04
CA THR A 234 10.37 9.76 -3.37
C THR A 234 11.16 10.73 -4.24
N ALA A 235 12.23 10.26 -4.89
CA ALA A 235 13.05 11.11 -5.76
C ALA A 235 12.28 11.59 -6.99
N PHE A 236 11.41 10.77 -7.59
CA PHE A 236 10.50 11.21 -8.66
C PHE A 236 9.42 12.15 -8.15
N TYR A 237 8.88 11.89 -6.96
CA TYR A 237 7.92 12.79 -6.32
C TYR A 237 8.53 14.18 -6.20
N LEU A 238 9.78 14.32 -5.75
CA LEU A 238 10.49 15.59 -5.60
C LEU A 238 10.64 16.40 -6.90
N MET A 239 10.57 15.76 -8.07
CA MET A 239 10.73 16.47 -9.35
C MET A 239 9.50 17.32 -9.69
N PRO A 240 9.71 18.54 -10.22
CA PRO A 240 8.63 19.32 -10.81
C PRO A 240 7.97 18.56 -11.96
N ARG A 241 6.66 18.74 -12.13
CA ARG A 241 5.86 18.04 -13.14
C ARG A 241 6.46 18.08 -14.55
N LYS A 242 6.87 19.27 -15.03
CA LYS A 242 7.45 19.42 -16.37
C LYS A 242 8.72 18.61 -16.57
N LEU A 243 9.58 18.57 -15.55
CA LEU A 243 10.83 17.82 -15.59
C LEU A 243 10.56 16.32 -15.53
N SER A 244 9.60 15.91 -14.69
CA SER A 244 9.18 14.52 -14.59
C SER A 244 8.58 13.99 -15.90
N GLU A 245 7.80 14.81 -16.62
CA GLU A 245 7.29 14.51 -17.96
C GLU A 245 8.45 14.30 -18.96
N GLN A 246 9.44 15.19 -18.98
CA GLN A 246 10.62 15.06 -19.85
C GLN A 246 11.46 13.81 -19.54
N VAL A 247 11.68 13.51 -18.26
CA VAL A 247 12.41 12.30 -17.83
C VAL A 247 11.65 11.04 -18.22
N SER A 248 10.31 11.02 -18.08
CA SER A 248 9.48 9.91 -18.50
C SER A 248 9.52 9.69 -20.01
N ASP A 249 9.34 10.76 -20.80
CA ASP A 249 9.42 10.70 -22.26
C ASP A 249 10.78 10.20 -22.74
N TYR A 250 11.85 10.66 -22.08
CA TYR A 250 13.21 10.20 -22.36
C TYR A 250 13.38 8.71 -22.06
N TYR A 251 12.87 8.24 -20.92
CA TYR A 251 12.95 6.83 -20.51
C TYR A 251 12.19 5.92 -21.49
N VAL A 252 10.99 6.31 -21.91
CA VAL A 252 10.19 5.55 -22.88
C VAL A 252 10.90 5.44 -24.24
N GLN A 253 11.58 6.51 -24.68
CA GLN A 253 12.27 6.53 -25.97
C GLN A 253 13.62 5.79 -25.95
N ASN A 254 14.38 5.91 -24.87
CA ASN A 254 15.77 5.43 -24.80
C ASN A 254 15.94 4.16 -23.95
N GLN A 255 14.90 3.70 -23.25
CA GLN A 255 14.92 2.57 -22.30
C GLN A 255 15.98 2.71 -21.21
N ARG A 256 16.38 3.95 -20.88
CA ARG A 256 17.33 4.26 -19.82
C ARG A 256 16.99 5.61 -19.20
N LEU A 257 17.42 5.80 -17.95
CA LEU A 257 17.37 7.11 -17.33
C LEU A 257 18.38 8.06 -18.00
N PRO A 258 18.06 9.37 -18.08
CA PRO A 258 19.02 10.40 -18.46
C PRO A 258 20.28 10.33 -17.57
N SER A 259 21.46 10.56 -18.14
CA SER A 259 22.67 10.76 -17.36
C SER A 259 22.60 12.07 -16.57
N LEU A 260 23.47 12.24 -15.58
CA LEU A 260 23.51 13.48 -14.78
C LEU A 260 23.66 14.74 -15.66
N ALA A 261 24.54 14.69 -16.66
CA ALA A 261 24.74 15.80 -17.59
C ALA A 261 23.49 16.10 -18.45
N GLU A 262 22.81 15.06 -18.95
CA GLU A 262 21.56 15.22 -19.70
C GLU A 262 20.45 15.80 -18.80
N PHE A 263 20.41 15.38 -17.53
CA PHE A 263 19.46 15.90 -16.55
C PHE A 263 19.72 17.37 -16.19
N GLU A 264 20.97 17.77 -16.01
CA GLU A 264 21.36 19.16 -15.78
C GLU A 264 20.92 20.09 -16.92
N GLU A 265 20.98 19.62 -18.18
CA GLU A 265 20.48 20.38 -19.34
C GLU A 265 18.94 20.52 -19.36
N MET A 266 18.21 19.54 -18.81
CA MET A 266 16.75 19.58 -18.71
C MET A 266 16.25 20.38 -17.50
N LEU A 267 17.06 20.47 -16.44
CA LEU A 267 16.69 21.11 -15.20
C LEU A 267 16.48 22.62 -15.38
N PRO A 268 15.31 23.17 -15.01
CA PRO A 268 15.10 24.61 -15.06
C PRO A 268 16.09 25.33 -14.14
N THR A 269 16.82 26.31 -14.68
CA THR A 269 17.71 27.18 -13.91
C THR A 269 16.96 28.34 -13.22
N ASP A 270 15.64 28.39 -13.37
CA ASP A 270 14.77 29.37 -12.76
C ASP A 270 14.50 28.99 -11.29
N GLU A 271 15.11 29.72 -10.36
CA GLU A 271 14.92 29.47 -8.93
C GLU A 271 13.49 29.72 -8.46
N ASP A 272 12.74 30.64 -9.08
CA ASP A 272 11.36 30.91 -8.68
C ASP A 272 10.48 29.70 -8.98
N TYR A 273 10.70 29.06 -10.14
CA TYR A 273 10.02 27.82 -10.50
C TYR A 273 10.32 26.67 -9.52
N LEU A 274 11.57 26.54 -9.08
CA LEU A 274 11.97 25.50 -8.12
C LEU A 274 11.49 25.82 -6.70
N MET A 275 11.43 27.10 -6.34
CA MET A 275 10.86 27.55 -5.08
C MET A 275 9.35 27.26 -5.02
N ASP A 276 8.63 27.52 -6.11
CA ASP A 276 7.21 27.17 -6.23
C ASP A 276 6.99 25.66 -6.10
N ASN A 277 7.88 24.85 -6.69
CA ASN A 277 7.85 23.40 -6.51
C ASN A 277 8.02 23.05 -5.03
N GLU A 278 9.12 23.50 -4.41
CA GLU A 278 9.44 23.28 -2.99
C GLU A 278 8.27 23.66 -2.06
N MET A 279 7.67 24.83 -2.25
CA MET A 279 6.52 25.31 -1.46
C MET A 279 5.32 24.37 -1.55
N LYS A 280 5.02 23.81 -2.73
CA LYS A 280 3.95 22.82 -2.88
C LYS A 280 4.27 21.53 -2.11
N ILE A 281 5.53 21.11 -2.08
CA ILE A 281 5.95 19.91 -1.34
C ILE A 281 5.69 20.10 0.15
N TYR A 282 6.09 21.24 0.71
CA TYR A 282 5.83 21.55 2.12
C TYR A 282 4.34 21.65 2.43
N GLN A 283 3.54 22.28 1.57
CA GLN A 283 2.09 22.36 1.75
C GLN A 283 1.47 20.96 1.79
N THR A 284 1.78 20.10 0.81
CA THR A 284 1.26 18.72 0.79
C THR A 284 1.72 17.91 2.01
N ALA A 285 2.91 18.16 2.54
CA ALA A 285 3.41 17.47 3.72
C ALA A 285 2.73 17.93 5.01
N GLU A 286 2.45 19.22 5.18
CA GLU A 286 1.66 19.73 6.30
C GLU A 286 0.23 19.19 6.26
N ASP A 287 -0.38 19.14 5.08
CA ASP A 287 -1.69 18.50 4.90
C ASP A 287 -1.61 17.00 5.26
N ALA A 288 -0.57 16.29 4.81
CA ALA A 288 -0.37 14.88 5.13
C ALA A 288 -0.22 14.63 6.64
N LYS A 289 0.57 15.48 7.31
CA LYS A 289 0.73 15.45 8.76
C LYS A 289 -0.60 15.63 9.48
N SER A 290 -1.43 16.58 9.04
CA SER A 290 -2.76 16.76 9.61
C SER A 290 -3.62 15.52 9.41
N ASN A 291 -3.60 14.90 8.23
CA ASN A 291 -4.41 13.71 7.95
C ASN A 291 -3.93 12.45 8.67
N LEU A 292 -2.63 12.29 8.91
CA LEU A 292 -2.08 11.14 9.66
C LEU A 292 -2.26 11.24 11.18
N THR A 293 -2.48 12.44 11.70
CA THR A 293 -2.64 12.70 13.15
C THR A 293 -4.10 12.89 13.58
N ARG A 294 -5.03 12.92 12.63
CA ARG A 294 -6.48 12.98 12.85
C ARG A 294 -7.05 11.60 13.14
#